data_AF-A0A0W0Z3G5-F1
#
_entry.id   AF-A0A0W0Z3G5-F1
#
_cell.length_a   1.000
_cell.length_b   1.000
_cell.length_c   1.000
_cell.angle_alpha   90.00
_cell.angle_beta   90.00
_cell.angle_gamma   90.00
#
_symmetry.space_group_name_H-M   'P 1'
#
loop_
_entity.id
_entity.type
_entity.pdbx_description
1 polymer ?
#
loop_
_entity_poly.entity_id
_entity_poly.type
_entity_poly.pdbx_seq_one_letter_code
_entity_poly.pdbx_strand_id
1 'polypeptide(L)'
;MGLYRAISVDMDGCFFNKAYLASEKPDVIEANRSLLDEFSRAGEEYNGTTVFLDSNRQSIGDDNDNAASNETGSSYPCLLKIGDYLKADVDTFLLPDLYNDLEDGTTFAHALTLLDEASFDYDPDKFRKADRKEWLHDHSKLTILYAQIHKFACEHPSDTIDFYFFDDREVLLAGLHDYFSNNRLMLPDNVTLHVCGYQGPGAEPLVTYYKPITGLGQIDKDYKNSVKKIAAISIESPKCQEFGLSSTRSGRCVRTYEDAQEAGFLLTSPIDCVRDYHLGPPPAIEKKSERPGSSERSASQSSGLSLFKHALPKKWPSFPSLTSLPSPRRSKKNSTRKFETEEDFTITSEIDLMVESKEKRSSSDSVSIATSASLFAPVPWKKASVRSRQASEEKELEAGSYRHNNNPHGT
;
A
#
# COMPACT_ATOMS: atom_id res chain seq x y z
N MET A 1 -21.21 12.64 11.56
CA MET A 1 -20.97 11.53 10.63
C MET A 1 -20.56 12.16 9.32
N GLY A 2 -19.24 12.29 9.14
CA GLY A 2 -18.63 12.70 7.89
C GLY A 2 -18.41 11.50 6.98
N LEU A 3 -18.03 11.79 5.74
CA LEU A 3 -17.53 10.81 4.78
C LEU A 3 -16.02 11.04 4.64
N TYR A 4 -15.21 10.04 4.95
CA TYR A 4 -13.75 10.10 4.86
C TYR A 4 -13.23 9.14 3.80
N ARG A 5 -12.09 9.49 3.22
CA ARG A 5 -11.42 8.69 2.21
C ARG A 5 -10.04 8.26 2.68
N ALA A 6 -9.72 6.99 2.53
CA ALA A 6 -8.35 6.50 2.59
C ALA A 6 -7.92 6.04 1.20
N ILE A 7 -6.69 6.38 0.79
CA ILE A 7 -6.09 5.96 -0.48
C ILE A 7 -4.78 5.26 -0.15
N SER A 8 -4.75 3.94 -0.30
CA SER A 8 -3.54 3.14 -0.10
C SER A 8 -2.92 2.79 -1.45
N VAL A 9 -1.65 3.18 -1.63
CA VAL A 9 -0.99 3.11 -2.93
C VAL A 9 0.18 2.14 -2.91
N ASP A 10 0.18 1.19 -3.83
CA ASP A 10 1.37 0.46 -4.24
C ASP A 10 2.29 1.35 -5.09
N MET A 11 3.59 1.04 -5.09
CA MET A 11 4.61 1.84 -5.76
C MET A 11 5.15 1.15 -7.01
N ASP A 12 5.90 0.06 -6.86
CA ASP A 12 6.58 -0.59 -7.99
C ASP A 12 5.57 -1.20 -8.98
N GLY A 13 5.62 -0.80 -10.24
CA GLY A 13 4.65 -1.24 -11.26
C GLY A 13 3.35 -0.43 -11.26
N CYS A 14 2.94 0.08 -10.09
CA CYS A 14 1.75 0.91 -9.90
C CYS A 14 2.05 2.42 -10.04
N PHE A 15 2.42 3.15 -8.97
CA PHE A 15 2.74 4.58 -9.06
C PHE A 15 4.13 4.88 -9.65
N PHE A 16 5.05 3.92 -9.55
CA PHE A 16 6.31 3.84 -10.30
C PHE A 16 6.12 3.00 -11.58
N ASN A 17 5.05 3.28 -12.31
CA ASN A 17 4.75 2.65 -13.60
C ASN A 17 5.76 3.05 -14.70
N LYS A 18 5.51 2.52 -15.90
CA LYS A 18 6.33 2.77 -17.10
C LYS A 18 6.53 4.24 -17.42
N ALA A 19 5.52 5.11 -17.20
CA ALA A 19 5.67 6.54 -17.47
C ALA A 19 6.64 7.22 -16.49
N TYR A 20 6.59 6.82 -15.21
CA TYR A 20 7.55 7.27 -14.21
C TYR A 20 8.98 6.83 -14.57
N LEU A 21 9.16 5.55 -14.86
CA LEU A 21 10.48 4.95 -15.16
C LEU A 21 11.10 5.45 -16.47
N ALA A 22 10.26 5.78 -17.47
CA ALA A 22 10.73 6.29 -18.76
C ALA A 22 11.19 7.76 -18.70
N SER A 23 10.84 8.50 -17.65
CA SER A 23 11.22 9.91 -17.52
C SER A 23 12.70 10.08 -17.18
N GLU A 24 13.36 11.04 -17.84
CA GLU A 24 14.74 11.44 -17.46
C GLU A 24 14.80 12.10 -16.07
N LYS A 25 13.68 12.68 -15.64
CA LYS A 25 13.48 13.28 -14.32
C LYS A 25 12.20 12.71 -13.73
N PRO A 26 12.25 11.52 -13.13
CA PRO A 26 11.07 10.86 -12.60
C PRO A 26 10.35 11.78 -11.59
N ASP A 27 9.05 11.95 -11.81
CA ASP A 27 8.16 12.70 -10.92
C ASP A 27 6.86 11.91 -10.79
N VAL A 28 6.54 11.50 -9.57
CA VAL A 28 5.38 10.67 -9.28
C VAL A 28 4.08 11.41 -9.56
N ILE A 29 4.07 12.73 -9.48
CA ILE A 29 2.87 13.53 -9.77
C ILE A 29 2.64 13.60 -11.27
N GLU A 30 3.68 13.92 -12.05
CA GLU A 30 3.53 14.01 -13.51
C GLU A 30 3.19 12.66 -14.14
N ALA A 31 3.83 11.59 -13.69
CA ALA A 31 3.58 10.24 -14.19
C ALA A 31 2.15 9.76 -13.92
N ASN A 32 1.52 10.22 -12.83
CA ASN A 32 0.21 9.76 -12.39
C ASN A 32 -0.87 10.86 -12.43
N ARG A 33 -0.59 11.96 -13.15
CA ARG A 33 -1.39 13.19 -13.13
C ARG A 33 -2.87 12.95 -13.40
N SER A 34 -3.21 12.14 -14.41
CA SER A 34 -4.61 11.86 -14.75
C SER A 34 -5.40 11.26 -13.60
N LEU A 35 -4.80 10.33 -12.84
CA LEU A 35 -5.45 9.68 -11.70
C LEU A 35 -5.50 10.63 -10.50
N LEU A 36 -4.39 11.31 -10.19
CA LEU A 36 -4.32 12.24 -9.06
C LEU A 36 -5.25 13.45 -9.23
N ASP A 37 -5.44 13.94 -10.45
CA ASP A 37 -6.40 15.01 -10.77
C ASP A 37 -7.86 14.54 -10.57
N GLU A 38 -8.14 13.25 -10.79
CA GLU A 38 -9.44 12.66 -10.44
C GLU A 38 -9.64 12.61 -8.93
N PHE A 39 -8.66 12.12 -8.17
CA PHE A 39 -8.75 12.09 -6.70
C PHE A 39 -8.84 13.47 -6.08
N SER A 40 -8.10 14.45 -6.60
CA SER A 40 -8.14 15.82 -6.12
C SER A 40 -9.54 16.43 -6.31
N ARG A 41 -10.14 16.27 -7.50
CA ARG A 41 -11.51 16.74 -7.78
C ARG A 41 -12.56 16.03 -6.94
N ALA A 42 -12.47 14.70 -6.83
CA ALA A 42 -13.39 13.92 -5.99
C ALA A 42 -13.21 14.21 -4.49
N GLY A 43 -12.05 14.73 -4.09
CA GLY A 43 -11.73 15.04 -2.69
C GLY A 43 -12.67 16.07 -2.05
N GLU A 44 -13.32 16.91 -2.84
CA GLU A 44 -14.30 17.91 -2.36
C GLU A 44 -15.56 17.28 -1.74
N GLU A 45 -15.84 16.01 -2.06
CA GLU A 45 -16.98 15.26 -1.49
C GLU A 45 -16.67 14.69 -0.10
N TYR A 46 -15.40 14.68 0.30
CA TYR A 46 -14.93 14.07 1.55
C TYR A 46 -14.59 15.12 2.61
N ASN A 47 -14.85 14.78 3.87
CA ASN A 47 -14.43 15.57 5.03
C ASN A 47 -12.92 15.56 5.26
N GLY A 48 -12.23 14.54 4.75
CA GLY A 48 -10.79 14.38 4.81
C GLY A 48 -10.32 13.23 3.91
N THR A 49 -9.08 13.31 3.46
CA THR A 49 -8.40 12.23 2.74
C THR A 49 -7.09 11.90 3.45
N THR A 50 -6.81 10.62 3.62
CA THR A 50 -5.53 10.12 4.13
C THR A 50 -4.90 9.18 3.11
N VAL A 51 -3.60 9.32 2.87
CA VAL A 51 -2.82 8.49 1.96
C VAL A 51 -1.94 7.53 2.76
N PHE A 52 -1.94 6.26 2.35
CA PHE A 52 -1.17 5.17 2.95
C PHE A 52 -0.22 4.55 1.92
N LEU A 53 0.87 3.94 2.39
CA LEU A 53 1.77 3.14 1.56
C LEU A 53 1.40 1.66 1.63
N ASP A 54 1.03 1.07 0.50
CA ASP A 54 0.74 -0.36 0.35
C ASP A 54 1.87 -1.15 -0.33
N SER A 55 3.03 -0.56 -0.55
CA SER A 55 4.13 -1.28 -1.20
C SER A 55 4.78 -2.30 -0.27
N ASN A 56 5.39 -3.35 -0.83
CA ASN A 56 6.33 -4.23 -0.10
C ASN A 56 7.53 -3.47 0.47
N ARG A 57 7.74 -2.20 0.08
CA ARG A 57 8.71 -1.25 0.65
C ARG A 57 8.33 -0.78 2.08
N GLN A 58 7.96 -1.71 2.95
CA GLN A 58 7.54 -1.41 4.33
C GLN A 58 8.72 -1.19 5.28
N SER A 59 9.92 -1.70 4.97
CA SER A 59 11.13 -1.49 5.76
C SER A 59 12.16 -0.63 5.02
N ILE A 60 13.12 -0.09 5.78
CA ILE A 60 14.31 0.58 5.22
C ILE A 60 15.07 -0.37 4.27
N GLY A 61 15.15 -1.66 4.62
CA GLY A 61 15.79 -2.67 3.78
C GLY A 61 15.09 -2.82 2.44
N ASP A 62 13.78 -3.08 2.48
CA ASP A 62 12.97 -3.30 1.27
C ASP A 62 12.92 -2.08 0.37
N ASP A 63 12.74 -0.89 0.96
CA ASP A 63 12.69 0.34 0.20
C ASP A 63 14.04 0.62 -0.48
N ASN A 64 15.16 0.38 0.19
CA ASN A 64 16.48 0.51 -0.42
C ASN A 64 16.73 -0.52 -1.53
N ASP A 65 16.40 -1.79 -1.29
CA ASP A 65 16.68 -2.87 -2.23
C ASP A 65 15.83 -2.73 -3.49
N ASN A 66 14.55 -2.34 -3.36
CA ASN A 66 13.70 -2.01 -4.51
C ASN A 66 14.13 -0.69 -5.18
N ALA A 67 14.52 0.34 -4.41
CA ALA A 67 15.02 1.60 -4.97
C ALA A 67 16.23 1.36 -5.87
N ALA A 68 17.18 0.54 -5.41
CA ALA A 68 18.39 0.19 -6.15
C ALA A 68 18.08 -0.69 -7.37
N SER A 69 17.24 -1.71 -7.21
CA SER A 69 16.92 -2.66 -8.28
C SER A 69 16.12 -2.02 -9.42
N ASN A 70 15.19 -1.11 -9.07
CA ASN A 70 14.30 -0.48 -10.04
C ASN A 70 14.79 0.91 -10.49
N GLU A 71 15.87 1.42 -9.91
CA GLU A 71 16.39 2.78 -10.12
C GLU A 71 15.33 3.88 -9.91
N THR A 72 14.52 3.72 -8.86
CA THR A 72 13.36 4.58 -8.55
C THR A 72 13.59 5.56 -7.41
N GLY A 73 14.64 5.35 -6.61
CA GLY A 73 14.81 6.05 -5.33
C GLY A 73 13.82 5.54 -4.27
N SER A 74 13.83 6.19 -3.10
CA SER A 74 12.92 5.85 -2.00
C SER A 74 11.47 6.20 -2.31
N SER A 75 10.56 5.32 -1.91
CA SER A 75 9.11 5.54 -2.02
C SER A 75 8.55 6.55 -1.02
N TYR A 76 9.21 6.73 0.14
CA TYR A 76 8.69 7.56 1.23
C TYR A 76 8.55 9.05 0.85
N PRO A 77 9.54 9.70 0.20
CA PRO A 77 9.35 11.07 -0.29
C PRO A 77 8.27 11.19 -1.37
N CYS A 78 8.08 10.14 -2.19
CA CYS A 78 7.04 10.12 -3.20
C CYS A 78 5.64 10.07 -2.58
N LEU A 79 5.44 9.30 -1.50
CA LEU A 79 4.20 9.28 -0.74
C LEU A 79 3.85 10.67 -0.18
N LEU A 80 4.85 11.37 0.38
CA LEU A 80 4.68 12.75 0.86
C LEU A 80 4.27 13.71 -0.26
N LYS A 81 4.90 13.60 -1.44
CA LYS A 81 4.51 14.40 -2.62
C LYS A 81 3.07 14.13 -3.06
N ILE A 82 2.62 12.88 -3.03
CA ILE A 82 1.23 12.51 -3.35
C ILE A 82 0.27 13.15 -2.33
N GLY A 83 0.57 13.04 -1.03
CA GLY A 83 -0.22 13.67 0.03
C GLY A 83 -0.34 15.19 -0.15
N ASP A 84 0.79 15.86 -0.37
CA ASP A 84 0.83 17.31 -0.63
C ASP A 84 0.00 17.71 -1.85
N TYR A 85 0.10 16.95 -2.95
CA TYR A 85 -0.65 17.22 -4.18
C TYR A 85 -2.16 17.11 -3.96
N LEU A 86 -2.58 16.08 -3.21
CA LEU A 86 -3.98 15.82 -2.90
C LEU A 86 -4.52 16.68 -1.76
N LYS A 87 -3.65 17.46 -1.08
CA LYS A 87 -3.96 18.13 0.20
C LYS A 87 -4.51 17.15 1.23
N ALA A 88 -3.94 15.96 1.24
CA ALA A 88 -4.32 14.84 2.09
C ALA A 88 -3.31 14.68 3.23
N ASP A 89 -3.78 14.14 4.35
CA ASP A 89 -2.87 13.67 5.40
C ASP A 89 -2.11 12.44 4.90
N VAL A 90 -0.86 12.26 5.33
CA VAL A 90 -0.08 11.06 5.03
C VAL A 90 0.06 10.25 6.30
N ASP A 91 -0.45 9.02 6.26
CA ASP A 91 -0.19 8.07 7.31
C ASP A 91 1.18 7.43 7.09
N THR A 92 2.04 7.54 8.09
CA THR A 92 3.43 7.07 8.04
C THR A 92 3.60 5.71 8.72
N PHE A 93 2.52 5.08 9.19
CA PHE A 93 2.54 3.75 9.75
C PHE A 93 3.07 2.72 8.75
N LEU A 94 4.09 1.96 9.17
CA LEU A 94 4.64 0.84 8.41
C LEU A 94 4.62 -0.44 9.26
N LEU A 95 4.57 -1.61 8.61
CA LEU A 95 4.50 -2.88 9.33
C LEU A 95 5.69 -3.17 10.28
N PRO A 96 6.94 -2.72 10.04
CA PRO A 96 7.99 -2.85 11.04
C PRO A 96 7.66 -2.17 12.37
N ASP A 97 6.89 -1.07 12.35
CA ASP A 97 6.44 -0.42 13.59
C ASP A 97 5.56 -1.36 14.41
N LEU A 98 4.64 -2.07 13.75
CA LEU A 98 3.77 -3.07 14.36
C LEU A 98 4.53 -4.30 14.87
N TYR A 99 5.39 -4.88 14.03
CA TYR A 99 6.08 -6.13 14.36
C TYR A 99 7.13 -5.98 15.45
N ASN A 100 7.72 -4.78 15.59
CA ASN A 100 8.79 -4.49 16.55
C ASN A 100 8.32 -3.61 17.72
N ASP A 101 7.00 -3.46 17.90
CA ASP A 101 6.38 -2.70 18.98
C ASP A 101 6.89 -1.25 19.10
N LEU A 102 7.06 -0.60 17.95
CA LEU A 102 7.40 0.81 17.84
C LEU A 102 6.14 1.69 17.78
N GLU A 103 6.35 2.98 17.99
CA GLU A 103 5.33 3.99 17.71
C GLU A 103 5.12 4.13 16.19
N ASP A 104 3.89 4.35 15.76
CA ASP A 104 3.54 4.50 14.35
C ASP A 104 4.34 5.65 13.71
N GLY A 105 4.92 5.39 12.54
CA GLY A 105 5.73 6.38 11.82
C GLY A 105 7.20 6.41 12.22
N THR A 106 7.63 5.62 13.21
CA THR A 106 9.03 5.57 13.64
C THR A 106 9.94 5.11 12.50
N THR A 107 9.58 4.02 11.82
CA THR A 107 10.37 3.45 10.73
C THR A 107 10.43 4.40 9.53
N PHE A 108 9.29 4.99 9.16
CA PHE A 108 9.20 5.96 8.08
C PHE A 108 10.07 7.20 8.34
N ALA A 109 9.95 7.78 9.54
CA ALA A 109 10.75 8.94 9.92
C ALA A 109 12.25 8.62 9.94
N HIS A 110 12.64 7.45 10.45
CA HIS A 110 14.03 7.01 10.45
C HIS A 110 14.56 6.88 9.02
N ALA A 111 13.82 6.25 8.12
CA ALA A 111 14.20 6.08 6.72
C ALA A 111 14.54 7.42 6.05
N LEU A 112 13.71 8.45 6.25
CA LEU A 112 13.96 9.78 5.68
C LEU A 112 15.30 10.39 6.14
N THR A 113 15.78 10.11 7.35
CA THR A 113 17.07 10.62 7.83
C THR A 113 18.28 9.99 7.11
N LEU A 114 18.07 8.82 6.51
CA LEU A 114 19.09 8.04 5.82
C LEU A 114 19.21 8.43 4.34
N LEU A 115 18.29 9.22 3.81
CA LEU A 115 18.30 9.63 2.41
C LEU A 115 19.29 10.76 2.14
N ASP A 116 19.79 10.82 0.91
CA ASP A 116 20.38 12.00 0.30
C ASP A 116 19.26 12.94 -0.16
N GLU A 117 19.32 14.21 0.27
CA GLU A 117 18.26 15.18 -0.01
C GLU A 117 18.12 15.53 -1.50
N ALA A 118 19.17 15.36 -2.31
CA ALA A 118 19.17 15.74 -3.71
C ALA A 118 18.71 14.61 -4.64
N SER A 119 18.98 13.35 -4.29
CA SER A 119 18.60 12.20 -5.11
C SER A 119 17.44 11.38 -4.57
N PHE A 120 17.12 11.49 -3.27
CA PHE A 120 16.20 10.59 -2.56
C PHE A 120 16.64 9.12 -2.57
N ASP A 121 17.92 8.86 -2.86
CA ASP A 121 18.53 7.56 -2.64
C ASP A 121 19.04 7.47 -1.19
N TYR A 122 19.22 6.25 -0.69
CA TYR A 122 19.88 6.05 0.59
C TYR A 122 21.35 6.43 0.52
N ASP A 123 21.83 7.22 1.49
CA ASP A 123 23.25 7.44 1.71
C ASP A 123 23.89 6.11 2.15
N PRO A 124 24.88 5.58 1.40
CA PRO A 124 25.44 4.25 1.68
C PRO A 124 26.08 4.13 3.07
N ASP A 125 26.67 5.21 3.58
CA ASP A 125 27.34 5.21 4.88
C ASP A 125 26.36 5.30 6.05
N LYS A 126 25.27 6.06 5.89
CA LYS A 126 24.17 6.08 6.85
C LYS A 126 23.43 4.75 6.85
N PHE A 127 23.08 4.24 5.67
CA PHE A 127 22.33 2.98 5.52
C PHE A 127 23.04 1.80 6.17
N ARG A 128 24.35 1.63 5.91
CA ARG A 128 25.16 0.54 6.47
C ARG A 128 25.23 0.55 8.00
N LYS A 129 25.04 1.71 8.63
CA LYS A 129 25.09 1.89 10.09
C LYS A 129 23.71 1.87 10.74
N ALA A 130 22.64 1.90 9.95
CA ALA A 130 21.28 2.00 10.45
C ALA A 130 20.86 0.70 11.16
N ASP A 131 20.16 0.84 12.29
CA ASP A 131 19.39 -0.26 12.87
C ASP A 131 18.11 -0.42 12.06
N ARG A 132 18.07 -1.48 11.24
CA ARG A 132 16.96 -1.77 10.32
C ARG A 132 16.03 -2.76 10.97
N LYS A 133 14.82 -2.29 11.30
CA LYS A 133 13.73 -3.14 11.75
C LYS A 133 12.99 -3.67 10.54
N GLU A 134 12.76 -4.96 10.57
CA GLU A 134 12.16 -5.72 9.48
C GLU A 134 10.75 -6.13 9.88
N TRP A 135 10.00 -6.62 8.91
CA TRP A 135 8.64 -7.09 9.07
C TRP A 135 8.49 -8.47 8.46
N LEU A 136 7.39 -9.15 8.78
CA LEU A 136 7.09 -10.43 8.18
C LEU A 136 6.40 -10.22 6.83
N HIS A 137 7.10 -10.50 5.74
CA HIS A 137 6.59 -10.29 4.40
C HIS A 137 5.37 -11.16 4.10
N ASP A 138 4.28 -10.52 3.71
CA ASP A 138 3.05 -11.15 3.26
C ASP A 138 2.83 -10.84 1.79
N HIS A 139 3.05 -11.83 0.93
CA HIS A 139 2.94 -11.67 -0.52
C HIS A 139 1.54 -11.26 -0.97
N SER A 140 0.51 -11.64 -0.19
CA SER A 140 -0.89 -11.34 -0.47
C SER A 140 -1.31 -9.92 -0.08
N LYS A 141 -0.47 -9.19 0.68
CA LYS A 141 -0.75 -7.87 1.26
C LYS A 141 -1.96 -7.78 2.20
N LEU A 142 -2.54 -8.91 2.61
CA LEU A 142 -3.67 -8.95 3.55
C LEU A 142 -3.34 -8.24 4.86
N THR A 143 -2.13 -8.45 5.40
CA THR A 143 -1.72 -7.87 6.69
C THR A 143 -1.55 -6.35 6.63
N ILE A 144 -0.98 -5.81 5.55
CA ILE A 144 -0.87 -4.35 5.33
C ILE A 144 -2.27 -3.73 5.26
N LEU A 145 -3.11 -4.27 4.36
CA LEU A 145 -4.44 -3.75 4.11
C LEU A 145 -5.34 -3.82 5.36
N TYR A 146 -5.32 -4.96 6.06
CA TYR A 146 -6.07 -5.13 7.31
C TYR A 146 -5.62 -4.11 8.37
N ALA A 147 -4.32 -3.92 8.55
CA ALA A 147 -3.79 -2.98 9.54
C ALA A 147 -4.22 -1.54 9.25
N GLN A 148 -4.11 -1.09 7.99
CA GLN A 148 -4.45 0.27 7.60
C GLN A 148 -5.95 0.56 7.72
N ILE A 149 -6.81 -0.38 7.29
CA ILE A 149 -8.27 -0.25 7.40
C ILE A 149 -8.69 -0.07 8.86
N HIS A 150 -8.22 -0.94 9.76
CA HIS A 150 -8.62 -0.87 11.17
C HIS A 150 -7.99 0.29 11.90
N LYS A 151 -6.76 0.68 11.56
CA LYS A 151 -6.15 1.92 12.07
C LYS A 151 -7.02 3.13 11.72
N PHE A 152 -7.35 3.30 10.45
CA PHE A 152 -8.14 4.44 9.99
C PHE A 152 -9.57 4.43 10.56
N ALA A 153 -10.20 3.25 10.66
CA ALA A 153 -11.50 3.13 11.29
C ALA A 153 -11.47 3.44 12.80
N CYS A 154 -10.38 3.15 13.50
CA CYS A 154 -10.20 3.56 14.91
C CYS A 154 -10.14 5.08 15.08
N GLU A 155 -9.60 5.80 14.11
CA GLU A 155 -9.51 7.27 14.09
C GLU A 155 -10.83 7.93 13.71
N HIS A 156 -11.67 7.21 12.97
CA HIS A 156 -12.97 7.65 12.46
C HIS A 156 -14.13 6.71 12.85
N PRO A 157 -14.34 6.41 14.15
CA PRO A 157 -15.19 5.29 14.59
C PRO A 157 -16.69 5.51 14.42
N SER A 158 -17.11 6.71 14.00
CA SER A 158 -18.53 7.08 13.81
C SER A 158 -18.81 7.71 12.45
N ASP A 159 -17.82 7.67 11.55
CA ASP A 159 -17.89 8.22 10.21
C ASP A 159 -17.93 7.10 9.17
N THR A 160 -18.41 7.41 7.97
CA THR A 160 -18.36 6.48 6.84
C THR A 160 -17.02 6.63 6.13
N ILE A 161 -16.43 5.50 5.74
CA ILE A 161 -15.10 5.45 5.14
C ILE A 161 -15.18 4.76 3.78
N ASP A 162 -14.70 5.44 2.74
CA ASP A 162 -14.32 4.80 1.49
C ASP A 162 -12.81 4.53 1.51
N PHE A 163 -12.43 3.26 1.54
CA PHE A 163 -11.02 2.84 1.55
C PHE A 163 -10.64 2.31 0.18
N TYR A 164 -9.77 3.02 -0.53
CA TYR A 164 -9.28 2.64 -1.85
C TYR A 164 -7.91 1.99 -1.75
N PHE A 165 -7.74 0.85 -2.42
CA PHE A 165 -6.51 0.07 -2.45
C PHE A 165 -6.04 -0.10 -3.90
N PHE A 166 -4.85 0.42 -4.22
CA PHE A 166 -4.30 0.42 -5.57
C PHE A 166 -3.08 -0.49 -5.69
N ASP A 167 -3.11 -1.44 -6.63
CA ASP A 167 -1.99 -2.31 -7.02
C ASP A 167 -2.04 -2.53 -8.54
N ASP A 168 -0.95 -3.00 -9.15
CA ASP A 168 -0.87 -3.29 -10.59
C ASP A 168 -1.09 -4.77 -10.93
N ARG A 169 -1.05 -5.66 -9.93
CA ARG A 169 -1.09 -7.12 -10.07
C ARG A 169 -2.51 -7.67 -9.96
N GLU A 170 -3.10 -8.03 -11.09
CA GLU A 170 -4.47 -8.56 -11.19
C GLU A 170 -4.72 -9.80 -10.31
N VAL A 171 -3.77 -10.75 -10.26
CA VAL A 171 -3.91 -11.97 -9.45
C VAL A 171 -4.00 -11.65 -7.96
N LEU A 172 -3.19 -10.69 -7.49
CA LEU A 172 -3.24 -10.24 -6.10
C LEU A 172 -4.58 -9.55 -5.81
N LEU A 173 -4.99 -8.63 -6.69
CA LEU A 173 -6.22 -7.86 -6.52
C LEU A 173 -7.46 -8.77 -6.50
N ALA A 174 -7.53 -9.74 -7.41
CA ALA A 174 -8.58 -10.75 -7.43
C ALA A 174 -8.57 -11.59 -6.15
N GLY A 175 -7.40 -12.05 -5.70
CA GLY A 175 -7.27 -12.84 -4.47
C GLY A 175 -7.74 -12.08 -3.22
N LEU A 176 -7.34 -10.81 -3.06
CA LEU A 176 -7.79 -9.96 -1.95
C LEU A 176 -9.28 -9.64 -2.03
N HIS A 177 -9.79 -9.34 -3.23
CA HIS A 177 -11.20 -9.06 -3.45
C HIS A 177 -12.09 -10.25 -3.09
N ASP A 178 -11.74 -11.44 -3.57
CA ASP A 178 -12.44 -12.68 -3.24
C ASP A 178 -12.36 -12.99 -1.75
N TYR A 179 -11.18 -12.78 -1.15
CA TYR A 179 -10.97 -13.00 0.27
C TYR A 179 -11.91 -12.14 1.12
N PHE A 180 -11.91 -10.82 0.93
CA PHE A 180 -12.75 -9.92 1.71
C PHE A 180 -14.24 -10.03 1.37
N SER A 181 -14.59 -10.37 0.13
CA SER A 181 -15.99 -10.64 -0.27
C SER A 181 -16.58 -11.80 0.51
N ASN A 182 -15.77 -12.84 0.80
CA ASN A 182 -16.16 -13.99 1.61
C ASN A 182 -15.97 -13.77 3.11
N ASN A 183 -15.15 -12.80 3.52
CA ASN A 183 -14.79 -12.52 4.91
C ASN A 183 -15.16 -11.09 5.34
N ARG A 184 -16.37 -10.62 5.00
CA ARG A 184 -16.81 -9.24 5.26
C ARG A 184 -16.81 -8.83 6.74
N LEU A 185 -16.79 -9.78 7.67
CA LEU A 185 -16.62 -9.52 9.11
C LEU A 185 -15.20 -9.06 9.48
N MET A 186 -14.21 -9.22 8.60
CA MET A 186 -12.87 -8.65 8.79
C MET A 186 -12.81 -7.15 8.50
N LEU A 187 -13.81 -6.60 7.83
CA LEU A 187 -13.90 -5.18 7.51
C LEU A 187 -14.89 -4.51 8.48
N PRO A 188 -14.53 -3.37 9.08
CA PRO A 188 -15.47 -2.59 9.90
C PRO A 188 -16.75 -2.24 9.13
N ASP A 189 -17.90 -2.25 9.81
CA ASP A 189 -19.21 -1.94 9.23
C ASP A 189 -19.33 -0.50 8.68
N ASN A 190 -18.46 0.40 9.13
CA ASN A 190 -18.37 1.77 8.65
C ASN A 190 -17.41 1.96 7.46
N VAL A 191 -16.82 0.88 6.93
CA VAL A 191 -15.87 0.90 5.81
C VAL A 191 -16.49 0.26 4.55
N THR A 192 -16.32 0.91 3.40
CA THR A 192 -16.43 0.30 2.08
C THR A 192 -15.06 0.19 1.43
N LEU A 193 -14.62 -1.03 1.14
CA LEU A 193 -13.36 -1.30 0.47
C LEU A 193 -13.53 -1.28 -1.05
N HIS A 194 -12.68 -0.51 -1.72
CA HIS A 194 -12.55 -0.40 -3.16
C HIS A 194 -11.18 -0.97 -3.58
N VAL A 195 -11.19 -2.18 -4.16
CA VAL A 195 -9.99 -2.79 -4.75
C VAL A 195 -9.85 -2.29 -6.19
N CYS A 196 -8.70 -1.71 -6.50
CA CYS A 196 -8.46 -0.95 -7.73
C CYS A 196 -7.16 -1.41 -8.42
N GLY A 197 -7.27 -1.84 -9.67
CA GLY A 197 -6.11 -2.09 -10.54
C GLY A 197 -5.64 -0.82 -11.23
N TYR A 198 -4.36 -0.49 -11.12
CA TYR A 198 -3.73 0.66 -11.78
C TYR A 198 -2.33 0.34 -12.27
N GLN A 199 -2.09 0.53 -13.58
CA GLN A 199 -0.81 0.22 -14.24
C GLN A 199 -0.14 1.45 -14.87
N GLY A 200 -0.61 2.65 -14.52
CA GLY A 200 -0.15 3.92 -15.09
C GLY A 200 -0.96 4.45 -16.27
N PRO A 201 -0.59 5.63 -16.78
CA PRO A 201 -1.27 6.25 -17.91
C PRO A 201 -1.08 5.43 -19.21
N GLY A 202 -2.15 5.32 -20.00
CA GLY A 202 -2.16 4.57 -21.26
C GLY A 202 -2.69 3.13 -21.14
N ALA A 203 -2.97 2.66 -19.93
CA ALA A 203 -3.85 1.50 -19.73
C ALA A 203 -5.30 1.86 -20.07
N GLU A 204 -6.03 0.91 -20.65
CA GLU A 204 -7.47 1.03 -20.96
C GLU A 204 -8.23 -0.16 -20.36
N PRO A 205 -9.07 0.03 -19.34
CA PRO A 205 -9.35 1.32 -18.68
C PRO A 205 -8.14 1.84 -17.88
N LEU A 206 -8.13 3.15 -17.58
CA LEU A 206 -7.09 3.76 -16.75
C LEU A 206 -7.02 3.09 -15.36
N VAL A 207 -8.19 2.82 -14.76
CA VAL A 207 -8.34 2.11 -13.50
C VAL A 207 -9.38 1.01 -13.68
N THR A 208 -9.06 -0.20 -13.22
CA THR A 208 -9.99 -1.33 -13.14
C THR A 208 -10.57 -1.40 -11.74
N TYR A 209 -11.87 -1.18 -11.60
CA TYR A 209 -12.56 -1.23 -10.31
C TYR A 209 -13.22 -2.60 -10.12
N TYR A 210 -12.89 -3.27 -9.01
CA TYR A 210 -13.66 -4.42 -8.55
C TYR A 210 -14.95 -3.94 -7.87
N LYS A 211 -15.92 -4.85 -7.68
CA LYS A 211 -17.17 -4.53 -6.98
C LYS A 211 -16.88 -4.11 -5.54
N PRO A 212 -17.33 -2.93 -5.07
CA PRO A 212 -17.07 -2.50 -3.69
C PRO A 212 -17.56 -3.48 -2.63
N ILE A 213 -16.82 -3.61 -1.53
CA ILE A 213 -17.12 -4.52 -0.43
C ILE A 213 -17.40 -3.70 0.83
N THR A 214 -18.67 -3.60 1.22
CA THR A 214 -19.04 -2.99 2.50
C THR A 214 -18.73 -3.95 3.63
N GLY A 215 -18.04 -3.49 4.67
CA GLY A 215 -17.77 -4.30 5.85
C GLY A 215 -19.01 -4.62 6.67
N LEU A 216 -18.89 -5.64 7.52
CA LEU A 216 -19.95 -6.10 8.44
C LEU A 216 -19.41 -6.34 9.86
N GLY A 217 -18.11 -6.19 10.05
CA GLY A 217 -17.40 -6.45 11.29
C GLY A 217 -17.38 -5.25 12.22
N GLN A 218 -16.85 -5.48 13.41
CA GLN A 218 -16.53 -4.39 14.34
C GLN A 218 -15.14 -3.83 14.03
N ILE A 219 -14.92 -2.57 14.39
CA ILE A 219 -13.59 -1.97 14.40
C ILE A 219 -12.71 -2.75 15.39
N ASP A 220 -11.63 -3.34 14.88
CA ASP A 220 -10.63 -4.02 15.70
C ASP A 220 -9.67 -2.99 16.30
N LYS A 221 -9.93 -2.63 17.55
CA LYS A 221 -9.07 -1.72 18.32
C LYS A 221 -7.71 -2.32 18.68
N ASP A 222 -7.55 -3.64 18.51
CA ASP A 222 -6.33 -4.39 18.78
C ASP A 222 -5.72 -4.94 17.47
N TYR A 223 -5.97 -4.26 16.34
CA TYR A 223 -5.56 -4.69 15.00
C TYR A 223 -4.08 -5.06 14.92
N LYS A 224 -3.20 -4.40 15.68
CA LYS A 224 -1.77 -4.72 15.73
C LYS A 224 -1.54 -6.17 16.17
N ASN A 225 -2.19 -6.61 17.24
CA ASN A 225 -2.10 -7.99 17.71
C ASN A 225 -2.85 -8.96 16.79
N SER A 226 -3.96 -8.53 16.18
CA SER A 226 -4.67 -9.36 15.21
C SER A 226 -3.83 -9.63 13.96
N VAL A 227 -3.07 -8.67 13.45
CA VAL A 227 -2.10 -8.87 12.37
C VAL A 227 -1.03 -9.90 12.78
N LYS A 228 -0.46 -9.78 13.98
CA LYS A 228 0.50 -10.79 14.49
C LYS A 228 -0.13 -12.18 14.58
N LYS A 229 -1.41 -12.29 14.96
CA LYS A 229 -2.15 -13.57 14.97
C LYS A 229 -2.39 -14.12 13.57
N ILE A 230 -2.79 -13.27 12.60
CA ILE A 230 -2.95 -13.65 11.19
C ILE A 230 -1.63 -14.23 10.66
N ALA A 231 -0.53 -13.53 10.92
CA ALA A 231 0.82 -13.97 10.59
C ALA A 231 1.19 -15.30 11.26
N ALA A 232 0.97 -15.44 12.56
CA ALA A 232 1.27 -16.67 13.30
C ALA A 232 0.52 -17.88 12.75
N ILE A 233 -0.80 -17.75 12.55
CA ILE A 233 -1.63 -18.80 11.96
C ILE A 233 -1.17 -19.15 10.54
N SER A 234 -0.77 -18.15 9.75
CA SER A 234 -0.27 -18.36 8.40
C SER A 234 1.07 -19.08 8.37
N ILE A 235 2.00 -18.77 9.28
CA ILE A 235 3.27 -19.49 9.42
C ILE A 235 3.00 -20.95 9.80
N GLU A 236 2.14 -21.19 10.78
CA GLU A 236 1.86 -22.52 11.34
C GLU A 236 0.95 -23.38 10.44
N SER A 237 0.42 -22.81 9.35
CA SER A 237 -0.44 -23.52 8.41
C SER A 237 0.32 -24.71 7.77
N PRO A 238 -0.33 -25.88 7.61
CA PRO A 238 0.30 -27.02 6.93
C PRO A 238 0.80 -26.68 5.52
N LYS A 239 0.05 -25.88 4.77
CA LYS A 239 0.42 -25.44 3.42
C LYS A 239 1.68 -24.59 3.45
N CYS A 240 1.78 -23.67 4.40
CA CYS A 240 2.97 -22.82 4.56
C CYS A 240 4.20 -23.64 4.94
N GLN A 241 4.03 -24.60 5.86
CA GLN A 241 5.10 -25.49 6.30
C GLN A 241 5.63 -26.44 5.21
N GLU A 242 4.83 -26.73 4.16
CA GLU A 242 5.29 -27.50 3.00
C GLU A 242 6.34 -26.76 2.15
N PHE A 243 6.37 -25.42 2.17
CA PHE A 243 7.35 -24.61 1.45
C PHE A 243 8.72 -24.54 2.14
N GLY A 244 8.82 -24.98 3.40
CA GLY A 244 10.10 -25.02 4.12
C GLY A 244 10.66 -23.64 4.46
N LEU A 245 9.84 -22.76 5.05
CA LEU A 245 10.28 -21.45 5.52
C LEU A 245 11.52 -21.57 6.42
N SER A 246 12.51 -20.73 6.16
CA SER A 246 13.74 -20.67 6.94
C SER A 246 14.18 -19.23 7.15
N SER A 247 14.93 -18.99 8.23
CA SER A 247 15.58 -17.71 8.50
C SER A 247 16.68 -17.45 7.47
N THR A 248 16.70 -16.29 6.83
CA THR A 248 17.80 -15.92 5.91
C THR A 248 19.13 -15.75 6.64
N ARG A 249 19.10 -15.36 7.92
CA ARG A 249 20.30 -15.14 8.73
C ARG A 249 20.95 -16.43 9.21
N SER A 250 20.14 -17.41 9.64
CA SER A 250 20.65 -18.61 10.32
C SER A 250 20.43 -19.90 9.55
N GLY A 251 19.62 -19.89 8.49
CA GLY A 251 19.19 -21.10 7.77
C GLY A 251 18.30 -22.03 8.60
N ARG A 252 17.95 -21.67 9.85
CA ARG A 252 17.06 -22.47 10.69
C ARG A 252 15.64 -22.42 10.15
N CYS A 253 14.97 -23.57 10.13
CA CYS A 253 13.57 -23.67 9.74
C CYS A 253 12.69 -22.86 10.70
N VAL A 254 11.70 -22.16 10.15
CA VAL A 254 10.73 -21.33 10.87
C VAL A 254 9.39 -22.05 10.86
N ARG A 255 8.97 -22.52 12.05
CA ARG A 255 7.73 -23.29 12.22
C ARG A 255 6.65 -22.54 12.99
N THR A 256 7.07 -21.55 13.77
CA THR A 256 6.23 -20.76 14.66
C THR A 256 6.47 -19.27 14.45
N TYR A 257 5.57 -18.45 14.98
CA TYR A 257 5.76 -17.01 15.00
C TYR A 257 7.00 -16.59 15.81
N GLU A 258 7.26 -17.28 16.93
CA GLU A 258 8.44 -17.05 17.77
C GLU A 258 9.74 -17.32 17.00
N ASP A 259 9.79 -18.38 16.18
CA ASP A 259 10.94 -18.64 15.31
C ASP A 259 11.17 -17.48 14.32
N ALA A 260 10.08 -16.94 13.75
CA ALA A 260 10.16 -15.80 12.85
C ALA A 260 10.65 -14.53 13.57
N GLN A 261 10.19 -14.30 14.80
CA GLN A 261 10.64 -13.19 15.63
C GLN A 261 12.13 -13.34 16.02
N GLU A 262 12.58 -14.53 16.38
CA GLU A 262 14.01 -14.81 16.62
C GLU A 262 14.87 -14.60 15.37
N ALA A 263 14.31 -14.88 14.19
CA ALA A 263 14.95 -14.60 12.90
C ALA A 263 14.97 -13.10 12.55
N GLY A 264 14.33 -12.24 13.34
CA GLY A 264 14.12 -10.83 13.05
C GLY A 264 13.21 -10.64 11.83
N PHE A 265 12.24 -11.53 11.64
CA PHE A 265 11.25 -11.57 10.55
C PHE A 265 11.82 -11.68 9.13
N LEU A 266 13.13 -11.88 8.98
CA LEU A 266 13.78 -12.11 7.69
C LEU A 266 13.72 -13.59 7.30
N LEU A 267 12.78 -13.92 6.42
CA LEU A 267 12.52 -15.27 5.95
C LEU A 267 12.98 -15.47 4.50
N THR A 268 13.29 -16.71 4.13
CA THR A 268 13.70 -17.08 2.76
C THR A 268 12.60 -16.90 1.72
N SER A 269 11.35 -16.78 2.16
CA SER A 269 10.19 -16.57 1.30
C SER A 269 9.09 -15.83 2.08
N PRO A 270 8.26 -15.02 1.40
CA PRO A 270 7.11 -14.39 2.04
C PRO A 270 6.04 -15.43 2.40
N ILE A 271 5.22 -15.13 3.41
CA ILE A 271 4.01 -15.89 3.70
C ILE A 271 2.85 -15.44 2.80
N ASP A 272 1.80 -16.25 2.71
CA ASP A 272 0.58 -15.94 1.96
C ASP A 272 -0.62 -15.99 2.90
N CYS A 273 -0.97 -14.85 3.48
CA CYS A 273 -2.02 -14.79 4.49
C CYS A 273 -3.42 -15.01 3.88
N VAL A 274 -3.67 -14.64 2.62
CA VAL A 274 -4.94 -14.96 1.93
C VAL A 274 -5.13 -16.47 1.81
N ARG A 275 -4.07 -17.21 1.46
CA ARG A 275 -4.11 -18.67 1.31
C ARG A 275 -4.26 -19.40 2.65
N ASP A 276 -3.57 -18.91 3.67
CA ASP A 276 -3.33 -19.67 4.91
C ASP A 276 -4.21 -19.27 6.08
N TYR A 277 -4.70 -18.04 6.13
CA TYR A 277 -5.55 -17.55 7.22
C TYR A 277 -7.04 -17.58 6.85
N HIS A 278 -7.85 -18.28 7.64
CA HIS A 278 -9.30 -18.35 7.48
C HIS A 278 -10.01 -17.92 8.77
N LEU A 279 -11.05 -17.09 8.67
CA LEU A 279 -11.88 -16.73 9.82
C LEU A 279 -12.65 -17.94 10.37
N GLY A 280 -12.55 -18.15 11.68
CA GLY A 280 -13.29 -19.20 12.39
C GLY A 280 -12.37 -20.11 13.21
N PRO A 281 -12.91 -21.12 13.92
CA PRO A 281 -12.05 -22.14 14.50
C PRO A 281 -11.23 -22.77 13.36
N PRO A 282 -9.92 -23.03 13.56
CA PRO A 282 -9.11 -23.69 12.55
C PRO A 282 -9.84 -24.95 12.06
N PRO A 283 -9.79 -25.29 10.76
CA PRO A 283 -10.38 -26.53 10.28
C PRO A 283 -9.90 -27.63 11.20
N ALA A 284 -10.83 -28.37 11.81
CA ALA A 284 -10.49 -29.43 12.75
C ALA A 284 -9.45 -30.30 12.08
N ILE A 285 -8.21 -30.24 12.56
CA ILE A 285 -7.13 -31.07 12.03
C ILE A 285 -7.68 -32.49 12.18
N GLU A 286 -8.01 -33.14 11.06
CA GLU A 286 -8.30 -34.56 11.07
C GLU A 286 -7.06 -35.18 11.70
N LYS A 287 -7.20 -35.59 12.96
CA LYS A 287 -6.16 -36.32 13.66
C LYS A 287 -5.91 -37.54 12.78
N LYS A 288 -4.86 -37.50 11.96
CA LYS A 288 -4.27 -38.69 11.35
C LYS A 288 -4.16 -39.66 12.51
N SER A 289 -4.93 -40.76 12.45
CA SER A 289 -5.13 -41.63 13.59
C SER A 289 -3.77 -42.09 14.10
N GLU A 290 -3.31 -41.49 15.19
CA GLU A 290 -2.11 -41.91 15.86
C GLU A 290 -2.41 -43.30 16.41
N ARG A 291 -1.60 -44.27 16.00
CA ARG A 291 -1.61 -45.60 16.61
C ARG A 291 -1.36 -45.41 18.12
N PRO A 292 -2.09 -46.14 18.98
CA PRO A 292 -2.00 -45.94 20.41
C PRO A 292 -0.62 -46.38 20.91
N GLY A 293 0.13 -45.46 21.50
CA GLY A 293 1.50 -45.68 21.95
C GLY A 293 1.94 -44.72 23.06
N SER A 294 1.39 -44.97 24.26
CA SER A 294 1.96 -44.75 25.59
C SER A 294 2.47 -43.36 26.07
N SER A 295 1.82 -42.96 27.18
CA SER A 295 2.34 -42.38 28.43
C SER A 295 2.66 -40.87 28.52
N GLU A 296 1.68 -40.18 29.12
CA GLU A 296 1.75 -39.24 30.24
C GLU A 296 3.12 -38.70 30.68
N ARG A 297 3.25 -37.36 30.72
CA ARG A 297 3.76 -36.62 31.89
C ARG A 297 3.42 -35.12 31.86
N SER A 298 2.57 -34.76 32.81
CA SER A 298 2.47 -33.54 33.64
C SER A 298 3.00 -32.18 33.17
N ALA A 299 2.11 -31.19 33.37
CA ALA A 299 2.24 -29.75 33.23
C ALA A 299 3.34 -29.05 34.04
N SER A 300 3.77 -27.87 33.55
CA SER A 300 4.18 -26.75 34.41
C SER A 300 3.77 -25.41 33.77
N GLN A 301 2.99 -24.64 34.52
CA GLN A 301 2.64 -23.26 34.27
C GLN A 301 3.86 -22.34 34.48
N SER A 302 4.05 -21.34 33.63
CA SER A 302 4.77 -20.12 34.02
C SER A 302 4.15 -18.90 33.34
N SER A 303 3.39 -18.16 34.13
CA SER A 303 2.98 -16.79 33.89
C SER A 303 4.14 -15.83 34.18
N GLY A 304 4.32 -14.81 33.35
CA GLY A 304 4.77 -13.52 33.85
C GLY A 304 5.60 -12.64 32.93
N LEU A 305 5.32 -11.35 33.06
CA LEU A 305 6.11 -10.16 32.77
C LEU A 305 5.96 -9.56 31.35
N SER A 306 5.95 -8.24 31.17
CA SER A 306 5.71 -7.08 32.03
C SER A 306 5.76 -5.87 31.11
N LEU A 307 4.92 -4.89 31.41
CA LEU A 307 4.88 -3.56 30.82
C LEU A 307 6.27 -2.91 30.67
N PHE A 308 6.58 -2.40 29.47
CA PHE A 308 7.50 -1.28 29.29
C PHE A 308 6.68 -0.01 29.07
N LYS A 309 6.84 0.96 29.97
CA LYS A 309 6.38 2.35 29.79
C LYS A 309 7.59 3.18 29.37
N HIS A 310 7.65 3.56 28.11
CA HIS A 310 8.55 4.63 27.66
C HIS A 310 7.75 5.90 27.35
N ALA A 311 8.30 7.02 27.83
CA ALA A 311 7.71 8.34 27.74
C ALA A 311 7.94 8.95 26.36
N LEU A 312 6.88 9.55 25.80
CA LEU A 312 6.85 10.23 24.51
C LEU A 312 7.64 11.55 24.51
N PRO A 313 8.37 11.88 23.43
CA PRO A 313 8.68 13.26 23.11
C PRO A 313 7.50 13.92 22.38
N LYS A 314 6.86 14.89 23.03
CA LYS A 314 5.88 15.81 22.42
C LYS A 314 6.60 16.84 21.57
N LYS A 315 6.85 16.54 20.29
CA LYS A 315 6.87 17.46 19.11
C LYS A 315 7.79 16.94 18.02
N TRP A 316 7.21 16.74 16.83
CA TRP A 316 7.94 16.49 15.59
C TRP A 316 8.67 17.76 15.13
N PRO A 317 9.85 17.64 14.49
CA PRO A 317 10.48 18.77 13.83
C PRO A 317 9.62 19.19 12.63
N SER A 318 9.33 20.49 12.54
CA SER A 318 8.71 21.10 11.36
C SER A 318 9.67 20.98 10.17
N PHE A 319 9.31 20.18 9.17
CA PHE A 319 10.02 20.17 7.88
C PHE A 319 9.76 21.49 7.12
N PRO A 320 10.75 22.00 6.38
CA PRO A 320 10.55 23.15 5.50
C PRO A 320 9.53 22.82 4.40
N SER A 321 8.75 23.84 3.99
CA SER A 321 7.78 23.75 2.89
C SER A 321 8.38 23.06 1.66
N LEU A 322 7.76 21.95 1.24
CA LEU A 322 8.20 21.10 0.11
C LEU A 322 7.92 21.71 -1.27
N THR A 323 7.52 22.98 -1.36
CA THR A 323 7.08 23.65 -2.60
C THR A 323 8.19 23.90 -3.62
N SER A 324 9.44 23.50 -3.35
CA SER A 324 10.57 23.66 -4.29
C SER A 324 11.56 22.50 -4.29
N LEU A 325 11.15 21.27 -3.98
CA LEU A 325 12.07 20.14 -4.00
C LEU A 325 12.51 19.80 -5.45
N PRO A 326 13.82 19.63 -5.69
CA PRO A 326 14.31 19.18 -7.00
C PRO A 326 13.81 17.76 -7.30
N SER A 327 13.52 17.48 -8.58
CA SER A 327 13.35 16.10 -9.04
C SER A 327 14.66 15.32 -8.89
N PRO A 328 14.61 14.01 -8.58
CA PRO A 328 15.79 13.16 -8.51
C PRO A 328 16.68 13.35 -9.75
N ARG A 329 17.94 13.73 -9.56
CA ARG A 329 18.92 13.72 -10.64
C ARG A 329 19.59 12.37 -10.69
N ARG A 330 19.28 11.58 -11.73
CA ARG A 330 19.95 10.31 -12.01
C ARG A 330 21.45 10.56 -12.15
N SER A 331 22.25 10.10 -11.19
CA SER A 331 23.70 10.12 -11.34
C SER A 331 24.09 9.07 -12.38
N LYS A 332 24.58 9.49 -13.56
CA LYS A 332 25.17 8.58 -14.54
C LYS A 332 26.49 8.05 -13.97
N LYS A 333 26.45 7.03 -13.13
CA LYS A 333 27.64 6.30 -12.73
C LYS A 333 28.02 5.35 -13.86
N ASN A 334 28.98 5.78 -14.70
CA ASN A 334 29.78 4.87 -15.51
C ASN A 334 30.64 4.02 -14.57
N SER A 335 30.13 2.88 -14.11
CA SER A 335 30.93 1.88 -13.41
C SER A 335 31.04 0.64 -14.27
N THR A 336 32.07 0.60 -15.11
CA THR A 336 32.62 -0.65 -15.63
C THR A 336 33.38 -1.35 -14.50
N ARG A 337 32.67 -2.07 -13.63
CA ARG A 337 33.26 -3.12 -12.80
C ARG A 337 32.86 -4.45 -13.38
N LYS A 338 33.81 -5.11 -14.06
CA LYS A 338 33.74 -6.54 -14.35
C LYS A 338 33.77 -7.26 -12.99
N PHE A 339 32.62 -7.77 -12.56
CA PHE A 339 32.56 -8.88 -11.63
C PHE A 339 32.42 -10.15 -12.46
N GLU A 340 33.34 -11.07 -12.23
CA GLU A 340 33.29 -12.43 -12.74
C GLU A 340 32.14 -13.17 -12.07
N THR A 341 31.53 -14.04 -12.87
CA THR A 341 30.29 -14.80 -12.67
C THR A 341 30.25 -15.62 -11.38
N GLU A 342 29.24 -15.36 -10.54
CA GLU A 342 28.64 -16.32 -9.61
C GLU A 342 27.11 -16.09 -9.60
N GLU A 343 26.39 -17.16 -9.29
CA GLU A 343 25.02 -17.50 -9.69
C GLU A 343 23.93 -16.48 -9.31
N ASP A 344 23.18 -16.01 -10.33
CA ASP A 344 21.94 -15.26 -10.18
C ASP A 344 20.83 -16.17 -9.62
N PHE A 345 20.32 -15.84 -8.43
CA PHE A 345 19.14 -16.43 -7.83
C PHE A 345 17.93 -15.53 -8.14
N THR A 346 17.38 -15.66 -9.35
CA THR A 346 16.11 -15.02 -9.76
C THR A 346 14.94 -15.93 -9.34
N ILE A 347 14.48 -15.83 -8.09
CA ILE A 347 13.19 -16.43 -7.69
C ILE A 347 12.07 -15.44 -7.97
N THR A 348 11.64 -15.32 -9.22
CA THR A 348 10.30 -14.77 -9.53
C THR A 348 9.67 -15.30 -10.82
N SER A 349 10.28 -16.27 -11.55
CA SER A 349 9.71 -16.71 -12.84
C SER A 349 9.32 -18.20 -12.95
N GLU A 350 9.51 -19.03 -11.92
CA GLU A 350 9.19 -20.48 -12.03
C GLU A 350 7.81 -20.88 -11.48
N ILE A 351 7.16 -20.04 -10.67
CA ILE A 351 5.84 -20.39 -10.09
C ILE A 351 4.71 -20.16 -11.11
N ASP A 352 4.79 -19.15 -11.97
CA ASP A 352 3.76 -18.86 -12.97
C ASP A 352 3.70 -19.92 -14.11
N LEU A 353 4.81 -20.62 -14.38
CA LEU A 353 4.86 -21.66 -15.42
C LEU A 353 4.32 -23.03 -14.97
N MET A 354 4.16 -23.26 -13.66
CA MET A 354 3.64 -24.55 -13.15
C MET A 354 2.11 -24.62 -13.10
N VAL A 355 1.40 -23.50 -13.21
CA VAL A 355 -0.08 -23.48 -13.19
C VAL A 355 -0.67 -23.78 -14.59
N GLU A 356 -0.01 -23.39 -15.69
CA GLU A 356 -0.53 -23.61 -17.05
C GLU A 356 -0.33 -25.03 -17.62
N SER A 357 0.43 -25.90 -16.96
CA SER A 357 0.80 -27.22 -17.52
C SER A 357 -0.13 -28.39 -17.14
N LYS A 358 -1.20 -28.16 -16.38
CA LYS A 358 -2.13 -29.24 -15.95
C LYS A 358 -3.51 -29.28 -16.60
N GLU A 359 -3.87 -28.35 -17.48
CA GLU A 359 -5.16 -28.40 -18.19
C GLU A 359 -5.03 -28.76 -19.68
N LYS A 360 -4.56 -29.96 -19.98
CA LYS A 360 -4.82 -30.60 -21.29
C LYS A 360 -5.13 -32.08 -21.13
N ARG A 361 -6.42 -32.40 -20.95
CA ARG A 361 -7.13 -33.59 -21.48
C ARG A 361 -8.52 -33.72 -20.83
N SER A 362 -9.59 -33.36 -21.56
CA SER A 362 -10.60 -34.32 -22.05
C SER A 362 -11.82 -33.63 -22.68
N SER A 363 -12.20 -34.14 -23.87
CA SER A 363 -13.54 -34.27 -24.44
C SER A 363 -14.50 -33.07 -24.52
N SER A 364 -14.74 -32.67 -25.77
CA SER A 364 -16.06 -32.60 -26.43
C SER A 364 -17.30 -32.73 -25.53
N ASP A 365 -18.11 -31.68 -25.49
CA ASP A 365 -19.48 -31.74 -26.02
C ASP A 365 -20.07 -30.33 -26.22
N SER A 366 -20.80 -30.18 -27.31
CA SER A 366 -21.48 -28.98 -27.76
C SER A 366 -22.76 -28.72 -26.97
N VAL A 367 -22.91 -27.52 -26.39
CA VAL A 367 -24.22 -26.97 -26.06
C VAL A 367 -24.26 -25.49 -26.43
N SER A 368 -25.11 -25.18 -27.41
CA SER A 368 -25.51 -23.82 -27.76
C SER A 368 -26.35 -23.21 -26.64
N ILE A 369 -25.89 -22.10 -26.05
CA ILE A 369 -26.72 -21.27 -25.16
C ILE A 369 -26.82 -19.86 -25.75
N ALA A 370 -28.07 -19.47 -25.95
CA ALA A 370 -28.48 -18.18 -26.48
C ALA A 370 -28.02 -17.03 -25.59
N THR A 371 -27.40 -16.02 -26.20
CA THR A 371 -27.20 -14.70 -25.61
C THR A 371 -28.54 -14.01 -25.43
N SER A 372 -29.01 -13.98 -24.19
CA SER A 372 -30.06 -13.05 -23.76
C SER A 372 -29.40 -11.76 -23.28
N ALA A 373 -29.61 -10.70 -24.04
CA ALA A 373 -29.35 -9.34 -23.62
C ALA A 373 -30.43 -8.94 -22.60
N SER A 374 -30.03 -8.35 -21.46
CA SER A 374 -30.87 -7.40 -20.72
C SER A 374 -30.24 -6.93 -19.40
N LEU A 375 -30.04 -5.60 -19.36
CA LEU A 375 -30.29 -4.68 -18.23
C LEU A 375 -29.48 -4.89 -16.95
N PHE A 376 -28.45 -4.06 -16.74
CA PHE A 376 -28.43 -3.02 -15.71
C PHE A 376 -27.32 -2.00 -16.06
N ALA A 377 -27.72 -0.74 -16.18
CA ALA A 377 -26.85 0.37 -16.55
C ALA A 377 -26.01 0.85 -15.34
N PRO A 378 -24.80 1.39 -15.57
CA PRO A 378 -24.04 2.10 -14.56
C PRO A 378 -24.76 3.38 -14.12
N VAL A 379 -24.61 3.73 -12.84
CA VAL A 379 -25.15 4.95 -12.22
C VAL A 379 -24.64 6.18 -13.01
N PRO A 380 -25.52 7.10 -13.46
CA PRO A 380 -25.09 8.26 -14.23
C PRO A 380 -24.54 9.34 -13.29
N TRP A 381 -23.24 9.61 -13.37
CA TRP A 381 -22.66 10.85 -12.85
C TRP A 381 -23.19 12.04 -13.64
N LYS A 382 -23.79 13.01 -12.93
CA LYS A 382 -24.32 14.24 -13.51
C LYS A 382 -23.18 15.08 -14.06
N LYS A 383 -23.13 15.24 -15.38
CA LYS A 383 -22.32 16.29 -16.03
C LYS A 383 -22.83 17.66 -15.57
N ALA A 384 -22.00 18.40 -14.83
CA ALA A 384 -22.21 19.82 -14.62
C ALA A 384 -22.13 20.56 -15.96
N SER A 385 -23.22 21.24 -16.33
CA SER A 385 -23.30 22.07 -17.54
C SER A 385 -22.53 23.37 -17.31
N VAL A 386 -21.39 23.50 -17.98
CA VAL A 386 -20.72 24.78 -18.22
C VAL A 386 -21.57 25.55 -19.25
N ARG A 387 -22.23 26.63 -18.81
CA ARG A 387 -22.82 27.62 -19.72
C ARG A 387 -21.84 28.77 -19.91
N SER A 388 -21.37 28.90 -21.14
CA SER A 388 -20.66 30.03 -21.68
C SER A 388 -21.53 31.29 -21.67
N ARG A 389 -20.92 32.44 -21.33
CA ARG A 389 -21.44 33.78 -21.66
C ARG A 389 -20.30 34.70 -22.09
N GLN A 390 -20.19 34.86 -23.40
CA GLN A 390 -19.76 36.03 -24.17
C GLN A 390 -20.81 36.14 -25.28
N ALA A 391 -21.28 37.28 -25.80
CA ALA A 391 -21.15 38.71 -25.55
C ALA A 391 -22.32 39.38 -26.32
N SER A 392 -22.77 40.56 -25.88
CA SER A 392 -23.51 41.61 -26.64
C SER A 392 -23.90 42.70 -25.62
N GLU A 393 -23.99 44.00 -25.89
CA GLU A 393 -23.86 44.83 -27.09
C GLU A 393 -23.74 46.30 -26.61
N GLU A 394 -23.27 47.15 -27.50
CA GLU A 394 -23.09 48.60 -27.39
C GLU A 394 -24.40 49.41 -27.21
N LYS A 395 -24.19 50.70 -26.85
CA LYS A 395 -25.01 51.95 -27.00
C LYS A 395 -25.21 52.65 -25.65
N GLU A 396 -25.14 53.97 -25.48
CA GLU A 396 -24.98 55.13 -26.37
C GLU A 396 -24.71 56.37 -25.49
N LEU A 397 -23.83 57.24 -25.98
CA LEU A 397 -23.90 58.72 -26.01
C LEU A 397 -24.02 59.61 -24.75
N GLU A 398 -23.10 60.59 -24.76
CA GLU A 398 -23.24 62.03 -24.44
C GLU A 398 -23.67 62.49 -23.04
N ALA A 399 -22.77 63.20 -22.35
CA ALA A 399 -22.78 64.67 -22.30
C ALA A 399 -21.81 65.21 -21.24
N GLY A 400 -21.15 66.33 -21.54
CA GLY A 400 -20.95 67.37 -20.52
C GLY A 400 -19.52 67.79 -20.18
N SER A 401 -19.06 68.83 -20.88
CA SER A 401 -18.62 70.09 -20.25
C SER A 401 -17.28 70.17 -19.50
N TYR A 402 -16.31 70.84 -20.17
CA TYR A 402 -15.61 72.04 -19.69
C TYR A 402 -15.10 72.10 -18.22
N ARG A 403 -13.77 72.16 -18.03
CA ARG A 403 -13.04 73.43 -17.73
C ARG A 403 -11.53 73.20 -17.52
N HIS A 404 -10.76 74.16 -18.04
CA HIS A 404 -9.38 74.49 -17.72
C HIS A 404 -9.12 74.63 -16.21
N ASN A 405 -7.92 74.26 -15.75
CA ASN A 405 -7.00 75.26 -15.21
C ASN A 405 -5.54 74.79 -15.17
N ASN A 406 -4.67 75.73 -15.54
CA ASN A 406 -3.22 75.67 -15.55
C ASN A 406 -2.62 75.83 -14.14
N ASN A 407 -1.38 75.32 -14.02
CA ASN A 407 -0.21 75.94 -13.35
C ASN A 407 -0.11 75.88 -11.80
N PRO A 408 1.10 76.10 -11.21
CA PRO A 408 2.37 75.39 -11.43
C PRO A 408 3.20 75.21 -10.13
N HIS A 409 4.34 74.51 -10.25
CA HIS A 409 5.63 74.65 -9.55
C HIS A 409 5.78 74.84 -8.02
N GLY A 410 6.74 74.06 -7.51
CA GLY A 410 7.59 74.34 -6.35
C GLY A 410 7.79 73.05 -5.54
N THR A 411 8.98 72.48 -5.33
CA THR A 411 10.39 72.87 -5.52
C THR A 411 11.21 71.59 -5.43
#